data_AF-A0A2E5Z7A8-F1
#
_entry.id   AF-A0A2E5Z7A8-F1
#
_cell.length_a   1.000
_cell.length_b   1.000
_cell.length_c   1.000
_cell.angle_alpha   90.00
_cell.angle_beta   90.00
_cell.angle_gamma   90.00
#
_symmetry.space_group_name_H-M   'P 1'
#
loop_
_entity.id
_entity.type
_entity.pdbx_description
1 polymer ?
#
loop_
_entity_poly.entity_id
_entity_poly.type
_entity_poly.pdbx_seq_one_letter_code
_entity_poly.pdbx_strand_id
1 'polypeptide(L)'
;MESEPVIPDSPDWLILEIDESLSEITDPSVRAHALGRIITQYVPAVLKASDQNSINRAWGALFHYLIARPTKRKLWAMSEYQAISAVDKIKGSVERLSSILKSNIHKK
;
A
#
# COMPACT_ATOMS: atom_id res chain seq x y z
N MET A 1 4.52 -21.51 23.41
CA MET A 1 4.19 -21.31 21.99
C MET A 1 3.83 -19.85 21.86
N GLU A 2 4.75 -19.05 21.32
CA GLU A 2 4.46 -17.65 21.01
C GLU A 2 3.52 -17.64 19.81
N SER A 3 2.29 -17.20 20.02
CA SER A 3 1.34 -17.00 18.93
C SER A 3 1.94 -15.96 17.99
N GLU A 4 2.24 -16.35 16.76
CA GLU A 4 2.61 -15.40 15.71
C GLU A 4 1.54 -14.29 15.68
N PRO A 5 1.95 -13.01 15.60
CA PRO A 5 0.98 -11.93 15.56
C PRO A 5 0.13 -12.10 14.29
N VAL A 6 -1.12 -12.52 14.48
CA VAL A 6 -2.14 -12.55 13.44
C VAL A 6 -2.35 -11.09 13.06
N ILE A 7 -1.68 -10.66 12.00
CA ILE A 7 -2.02 -9.42 11.29
C ILE A 7 -3.48 -9.66 10.86
N PRO A 8 -4.45 -8.88 11.36
CA PRO A 8 -5.81 -9.03 10.87
C PRO A 8 -5.75 -8.92 9.35
N ASP A 9 -6.41 -9.84 8.65
CA ASP A 9 -6.65 -9.73 7.21
C ASP A 9 -6.94 -8.27 6.92
N SER A 10 -6.09 -7.62 6.10
CA SER A 10 -6.20 -6.19 5.81
C SER A 10 -7.68 -5.85 5.62
N PRO A 11 -8.24 -4.95 6.44
CA PRO A 11 -9.69 -4.86 6.53
C PRO A 11 -10.26 -4.52 5.15
N ASP A 12 -11.41 -5.10 4.78
CA ASP A 12 -11.97 -4.97 3.41
C ASP A 12 -12.03 -3.52 2.92
N TRP A 13 -12.28 -2.58 3.83
CA TRP A 13 -12.25 -1.14 3.54
C TRP A 13 -10.90 -0.64 3.02
N LEU A 14 -9.77 -1.17 3.51
CA LEU A 14 -8.43 -0.77 3.09
C LEU A 14 -8.16 -1.23 1.66
N ILE A 15 -8.61 -2.44 1.32
CA ILE A 15 -8.49 -2.98 -0.04
C ILE A 15 -9.29 -2.10 -1.00
N LEU A 16 -10.52 -1.71 -0.62
CA LEU A 16 -11.38 -0.83 -1.41
C LEU A 16 -10.74 0.56 -1.61
N GLU A 17 -10.28 1.22 -0.54
CA GLU A 17 -9.65 2.54 -0.64
C GLU A 17 -8.36 2.52 -1.48
N ILE A 18 -7.59 1.42 -1.41
CA ILE A 18 -6.40 1.26 -2.25
C ILE A 18 -6.78 1.00 -3.71
N ASP A 19 -7.82 0.20 -4.00
CA ASP A 19 -8.31 0.01 -5.37
C ASP A 19 -8.81 1.32 -5.99
N GLU A 20 -9.55 2.12 -5.20
CA GLU A 20 -10.02 3.46 -5.61
C GLU A 20 -8.86 4.41 -5.89
N SER A 21 -7.77 4.31 -5.12
CA SER A 21 -6.55 5.09 -5.37
C SER A 21 -5.84 4.73 -6.69
N LEU A 22 -6.22 3.61 -7.31
CA LEU A 22 -5.71 3.12 -8.59
C LEU A 22 -6.71 3.28 -9.74
N SER A 23 -7.75 4.10 -9.59
CA SER A 23 -8.82 4.29 -10.59
C SER A 23 -8.32 4.68 -11.99
N GLU A 24 -7.16 5.31 -12.07
CA GLU A 24 -6.49 5.71 -13.32
C GLU A 24 -5.99 4.50 -14.14
N ILE A 25 -5.83 3.33 -13.51
CA ILE A 25 -5.53 2.08 -14.20
C ILE A 25 -6.85 1.50 -14.72
N THR A 26 -7.12 1.75 -16.01
CA THR A 26 -8.38 1.36 -16.66
C THR A 26 -8.48 -0.13 -16.96
N ASP A 27 -7.35 -0.81 -17.18
CA ASP A 27 -7.33 -2.27 -17.38
C ASP A 27 -7.53 -2.98 -16.02
N PRO A 28 -8.62 -3.75 -15.85
CA PRO A 28 -8.93 -4.40 -14.57
C PRO A 28 -7.90 -5.44 -14.13
N SER A 29 -7.30 -6.16 -15.08
CA SER A 29 -6.29 -7.18 -14.77
C SER A 29 -5.00 -6.53 -14.28
N VAL A 30 -4.64 -5.41 -14.89
CA VAL A 30 -3.49 -4.61 -14.49
C VAL A 30 -3.73 -3.93 -13.13
N ARG A 31 -4.93 -3.40 -12.90
CA ARG A 31 -5.30 -2.79 -11.60
C ARG A 31 -5.28 -3.82 -10.48
N ALA A 32 -5.85 -5.00 -10.70
CA ALA A 32 -5.80 -6.12 -9.76
C ALA A 32 -4.36 -6.54 -9.44
N HIS A 33 -3.49 -6.60 -10.45
CA HIS A 33 -2.07 -6.87 -10.25
C HIS A 33 -1.38 -5.80 -9.38
N ALA A 34 -1.65 -4.52 -9.66
CA ALA A 34 -1.12 -3.41 -8.89
C ALA A 34 -1.59 -3.45 -7.43
N LEU A 35 -2.90 -3.62 -7.21
CA LEU A 35 -3.52 -3.78 -5.90
C LEU A 35 -2.86 -4.93 -5.11
N GLY A 36 -2.72 -6.10 -5.73
CA GLY A 36 -2.08 -7.26 -5.11
C GLY A 36 -0.66 -6.96 -4.64
N ARG A 37 0.15 -6.29 -5.46
CA ARG A 37 1.52 -5.87 -5.09
C ARG A 37 1.53 -4.89 -3.91
N ILE A 38 0.61 -3.93 -3.90
CA ILE A 38 0.51 -2.91 -2.83
C ILE A 38 0.17 -3.57 -1.50
N ILE A 39 -0.88 -4.40 -1.47
CA ILE A 39 -1.36 -5.07 -0.26
C ILE A 39 -0.35 -6.08 0.27
N THR A 40 0.34 -6.82 -0.60
CA THR A 40 1.22 -7.92 -0.16
C THR A 40 2.67 -7.50 0.09
N GLN A 41 3.11 -6.36 -0.45
CA GLN A 41 4.53 -5.96 -0.37
C GLN A 41 4.72 -4.59 0.26
N TYR A 42 4.06 -3.56 -0.27
CA TYR A 42 4.33 -2.18 0.12
C TYR A 42 3.67 -1.81 1.45
N VAL A 43 2.38 -2.14 1.65
CA VAL A 43 1.68 -1.89 2.92
C VAL A 43 2.36 -2.62 4.08
N PRO A 44 2.69 -3.93 3.99
CA PRO A 44 3.41 -4.62 5.06
C PRO A 44 4.80 -4.04 5.31
N ALA A 45 5.52 -3.61 4.28
CA ALA A 45 6.83 -2.98 4.44
C ALA A 45 6.74 -1.68 5.25
N VAL A 46 5.72 -0.85 5.01
CA VAL A 46 5.46 0.37 5.80
C VAL A 46 5.10 0.02 7.25
N LEU A 47 4.17 -0.93 7.44
CA LEU A 47 3.69 -1.29 8.78
C LEU A 47 4.75 -1.97 9.65
N LYS A 48 5.70 -2.69 9.05
CA LYS A 48 6.80 -3.39 9.73
C LYS A 48 8.05 -2.53 9.93
N ALA A 49 8.12 -1.35 9.31
CA ALA A 49 9.28 -0.47 9.42
C ALA A 49 9.45 0.05 10.86
N SER A 50 10.68 -0.02 11.37
CA SER A 50 11.03 0.39 12.74
C SER A 50 11.31 1.88 12.90
N ASP A 51 11.55 2.58 11.80
CA ASP A 51 12.01 3.97 11.79
C ASP A 51 11.48 4.75 10.59
N GLN A 52 11.52 6.09 10.71
CA GLN A 52 10.98 6.99 9.69
C GLN A 52 11.71 6.88 8.35
N ASN A 53 13.01 6.58 8.34
CA ASN A 53 13.75 6.45 7.07
C ASN A 53 13.30 5.20 6.31
N SER A 54 13.09 4.09 7.02
CA SER A 54 12.54 2.85 6.46
C SER A 54 11.12 3.05 5.92
N ILE A 55 10.27 3.80 6.62
CA ILE A 55 8.93 4.19 6.15
C ILE A 55 9.03 5.01 4.85
N ASN A 56 9.88 6.05 4.83
CA ASN A 56 10.05 6.92 3.67
C ASN A 56 10.59 6.14 2.45
N ARG A 57 11.49 5.17 2.67
CA ARG A 57 11.98 4.29 1.60
C ARG A 57 10.90 3.38 1.05
N ALA A 58 10.02 2.82 1.90
CA ALA A 58 8.91 1.98 1.46
C ALA A 58 7.91 2.78 0.59
N TRP A 59 7.59 4.02 1.00
CA TRP A 59 6.76 4.92 0.19
C TRP A 59 7.43 5.33 -1.11
N GLY A 60 8.72 5.66 -1.07
CA GLY A 60 9.50 5.96 -2.27
C GLY A 60 9.56 4.77 -3.24
N ALA A 61 9.66 3.54 -2.73
CA ALA A 61 9.63 2.33 -3.55
C ALA A 61 8.27 2.12 -4.21
N LEU A 62 7.16 2.42 -3.51
CA LEU A 62 5.82 2.40 -4.09
C LEU A 62 5.71 3.43 -5.22
N PHE A 63 6.07 4.69 -4.96
CA PHE A 63 6.06 5.75 -5.96
C PHE A 63 6.83 5.36 -7.23
N HIS A 64 8.08 4.91 -7.09
CA HIS A 64 8.90 4.48 -8.23
C HIS A 64 8.29 3.29 -8.97
N TYR A 65 7.65 2.35 -8.27
CA TYR A 65 6.94 1.27 -8.92
C TYR A 65 5.78 1.78 -9.78
N LEU A 66 4.96 2.72 -9.29
CA LEU A 66 3.82 3.27 -10.03
C LEU A 66 4.28 3.95 -11.34
N ILE A 67 5.34 4.77 -11.29
CA ILE A 67 5.86 5.52 -12.45
C ILE A 67 6.82 4.71 -13.34
N ALA A 68 7.29 3.54 -12.88
CA ALA A 68 8.24 2.73 -13.64
C ALA A 68 7.67 2.42 -15.03
N ARG A 69 8.51 2.63 -16.06
CA ARG A 69 8.13 2.40 -17.46
C ARG A 69 7.58 0.99 -17.67
N PRO A 70 6.64 0.79 -18.60
CA PRO A 70 6.14 -0.54 -18.91
C PRO A 70 7.27 -1.51 -19.30
N THR A 71 7.18 -2.74 -18.81
CA THR A 71 8.09 -3.85 -19.10
C THR A 71 7.27 -5.11 -19.38
N LYS A 72 7.93 -6.21 -19.79
CA LYS A 72 7.28 -7.52 -19.93
C LYS A 72 6.55 -8.01 -18.67
N ARG A 73 6.89 -7.49 -17.48
CA ARG A 73 6.32 -7.90 -16.19
C ARG A 73 5.37 -6.87 -15.57
N LYS A 74 5.31 -5.64 -16.12
CA LYS A 74 4.44 -4.54 -15.66
C LYS A 74 4.02 -3.74 -16.89
N LEU A 75 2.79 -3.89 -17.36
CA LEU A 75 2.36 -3.37 -18.66
C LEU A 75 1.87 -1.91 -18.64
N TRP A 76 2.11 -1.18 -17.55
CA TRP A 76 1.54 0.15 -17.32
C TRP A 76 2.52 1.06 -16.62
N ALA A 77 2.24 2.36 -16.66
CA ALA A 77 2.88 3.39 -15.86
C ALA A 77 1.89 4.50 -15.58
N MET A 78 1.96 5.07 -14.38
CA MET A 78 1.30 6.33 -14.06
C MET A 78 2.21 7.51 -14.44
N SER A 79 1.61 8.66 -14.73
CA SER A 79 2.33 9.93 -14.64
C SER A 79 2.78 10.19 -13.21
N GLU A 80 3.80 11.04 -13.02
CA GLU A 80 4.27 11.42 -11.68
C GLU A 80 3.14 12.02 -10.85
N TYR A 81 2.30 12.87 -11.44
CA TYR A 81 1.15 13.47 -10.76
C TYR A 81 0.15 12.42 -10.25
N GLN A 82 -0.23 11.47 -11.10
CA GLN A 82 -1.12 10.37 -10.73
C GLN A 82 -0.50 9.50 -9.63
N ALA A 83 0.80 9.21 -9.72
CA ALA A 83 1.49 8.40 -8.72
C ALA A 83 1.61 9.11 -7.36
N ILE A 84 1.87 10.42 -7.34
CA ILE A 84 1.85 11.23 -6.11
C ILE A 84 0.47 11.15 -5.46
N SER A 85 -0.58 11.45 -6.23
CA SER A 85 -1.98 11.41 -5.75
C SER A 85 -2.36 10.03 -5.19
N ALA A 86 -1.99 8.95 -5.90
CA ALA A 86 -2.22 7.59 -5.44
C ALA A 86 -1.47 7.26 -4.14
N VAL A 87 -0.18 7.61 -4.05
CA VAL A 87 0.63 7.37 -2.85
C VAL A 87 0.07 8.13 -1.64
N ASP A 88 -0.33 9.39 -1.81
CA ASP A 88 -0.87 10.19 -0.72
C ASP A 88 -2.18 9.60 -0.16
N LYS A 89 -3.09 9.15 -1.03
CA LYS A 89 -4.34 8.49 -0.61
C LYS A 89 -4.04 7.18 0.14
N ILE A 90 -3.20 6.33 -0.43
CA ILE A 90 -2.81 5.04 0.18
C ILE A 90 -2.15 5.27 1.53
N LYS A 91 -1.27 6.27 1.62
CA LYS A 91 -0.61 6.65 2.88
C LYS A 91 -1.62 7.03 3.95
N GLY A 92 -2.63 7.84 3.62
CA GLY A 92 -3.71 8.21 4.55
C GLY A 92 -4.46 6.98 5.08
N SER A 93 -4.82 6.03 4.21
CA SER A 93 -5.48 4.78 4.61
C SER A 93 -4.61 3.91 5.52
N VAL A 94 -3.31 3.80 5.23
CA VAL A 94 -2.36 3.00 6.02
C VAL A 94 -2.05 3.65 7.37
N GLU A 95 -1.94 4.97 7.44
CA GLU A 95 -1.79 5.72 8.69
C GLU A 95 -3.03 5.54 9.59
N ARG A 96 -4.23 5.58 9.00
CA ARG A 96 -5.47 5.27 9.72
C ARG A 96 -5.46 3.85 10.28
N LEU A 97 -5.05 2.86 9.49
CA LEU A 97 -4.89 1.48 9.98
C LEU A 97 -3.88 1.41 11.13
N SER A 98 -2.71 2.03 10.98
CA SER A 98 -1.67 2.04 12.02
C SER A 98 -2.18 2.63 13.34
N SER A 99 -2.96 3.71 13.27
CA SER A 99 -3.62 4.31 14.44
C SER A 99 -4.58 3.33 15.13
N ILE A 100 -5.46 2.67 14.36
CA ILE A 100 -6.42 1.67 14.88
C ILE A 100 -5.68 0.53 15.58
N LEU A 101 -4.63 -0.01 14.95
CA LEU A 101 -3.84 -1.10 15.52
C LEU A 101 -3.17 -0.68 16.85
N LYS A 102 -2.61 0.53 16.92
CA LYS A 102 -2.00 1.06 18.15
C LYS A 102 -3.03 1.29 19.26
N SER A 103 -4.21 1.82 18.94
CA SER A 103 -5.29 2.04 19.92
C SER A 103 -5.83 0.73 20.51
N ASN A 104 -5.87 -0.34 19.72
CA ASN A 104 -6.34 -1.65 20.20
C ASN A 104 -5.35 -2.37 21.11
N ILE A 105 -4.04 -2.11 20.96
CA ILE A 105 -3.01 -2.64 21.85
C ILE A 105 -3.15 -2.08 23.28
N HIS A 106 -3.59 -0.84 23.44
CA HIS A 106 -3.73 -0.17 24.74
C HIS A 106 -5.05 -0.53 25.48
N LYS A 107 -5.92 -1.34 24.88
CA LYS A 107 -7.20 -1.78 25.47
C LYS A 107 -7.19 -3.22 25.99
N LYS A 108 -6.06 -3.92 25.88
CA LYS A 108 -5.83 -5.26 26.45
C LYS A 108 -4.97 -5.14 27.70
#